data_AF-A0A517VK66-F1
#
_entry.id   AF-A0A517VK66-F1
#
_cell.length_a   1.000
_cell.length_b   1.000
_cell.length_c   1.000
_cell.angle_alpha   90.00
_cell.angle_beta   90.00
_cell.angle_gamma   90.00
#
_symmetry.space_group_name_H-M   'P 1'
#
loop_
_entity.id
_entity.type
_entity.pdbx_description
1 polymer ?
#
loop_
_entity_poly.entity_id
_entity_poly.type
_entity_poly.pdbx_seq_one_letter_code
_entity_poly.pdbx_strand_id
1 'polypeptide(L)'
;MIDFEQEQMLENPEWCLVLRHYSQMQVQVKEQDPESDGWIIRQNEVEGVAVEHLPRIHGKLIAFDLLKFQLAGRDAGVFYKVTNAGNKMLPRLEKKLRKLAAGQDADHASEIDQDYAKSA
;
A
#
# COMPACT_ATOMS: atom_id res chain seq x y z
N MET A 1 11.90 15.15 2.16
CA MET A 1 11.72 14.01 3.09
C MET A 1 11.16 12.79 2.39
N ILE A 2 10.29 12.96 1.38
CA ILE A 2 9.66 11.91 0.53
C ILE A 2 10.49 10.65 0.25
N ASP A 3 11.81 10.77 0.10
CA ASP A 3 12.69 9.64 -0.17
C ASP A 3 12.73 8.63 0.98
N PHE A 4 12.73 9.09 2.24
CA PHE A 4 12.71 8.20 3.42
C PHE A 4 11.39 7.45 3.54
N GLU A 5 10.25 8.14 3.42
CA GLU A 5 8.95 7.46 3.48
C GLU A 5 8.80 6.46 2.33
N GLN A 6 9.30 6.82 1.15
CA GLN A 6 9.30 5.92 0.00
C GLN A 6 10.15 4.67 0.24
N GLU A 7 11.37 4.81 0.78
CA GLU A 7 12.21 3.66 1.15
C GLU A 7 11.50 2.75 2.16
N GLN A 8 10.94 3.33 3.22
CA GLN A 8 10.20 2.56 4.23
C GLN A 8 9.00 1.80 3.63
N MET A 9 8.28 2.41 2.69
CA MET A 9 7.17 1.74 1.98
C MET A 9 7.65 0.58 1.08
N LEU A 10 8.86 0.67 0.51
CA LEU A 10 9.45 -0.40 -0.31
C LEU A 10 9.97 -1.56 0.54
N GLU A 11 10.55 -1.28 1.71
CA GLU A 11 10.97 -2.29 2.69
C GLU A 11 9.79 -3.02 3.34
N ASN A 12 8.60 -2.40 3.34
CA ASN A 12 7.40 -2.93 3.96
C ASN A 12 6.25 -3.05 2.93
N PRO A 13 6.29 -4.04 2.02
CA PRO A 13 5.37 -4.12 0.88
C PRO A 13 3.89 -4.24 1.30
N GLU A 14 3.58 -4.81 2.48
CA GLU A 14 2.22 -4.83 3.04
C GLU A 14 1.63 -3.43 3.22
N TRP A 15 2.46 -2.40 3.48
CA TRP A 15 1.97 -1.03 3.64
C TRP A 15 1.46 -0.47 2.32
N CYS A 16 2.08 -0.86 1.21
CA CYS A 16 1.61 -0.53 -0.13
C CYS A 16 0.26 -1.21 -0.43
N LEU A 17 0.05 -2.45 0.04
CA LEU A 17 -1.23 -3.15 -0.13
C LEU A 17 -2.37 -2.42 0.58
N VAL A 18 -2.16 -2.00 1.84
CA VAL A 18 -3.15 -1.24 2.61
C VAL A 18 -3.44 0.12 1.95
N LEU A 19 -2.40 0.87 1.57
CA LEU A 19 -2.59 2.17 0.91
C LEU A 19 -3.35 2.03 -0.42
N ARG A 20 -3.02 1.00 -1.22
CA ARG A 20 -3.69 0.68 -2.47
C ARG A 20 -5.16 0.33 -2.25
N HIS A 21 -5.46 -0.48 -1.24
CA HIS A 21 -6.82 -0.87 -0.92
C HIS A 21 -7.71 0.36 -0.64
N TYR A 22 -7.25 1.28 0.22
CA TYR A 22 -7.98 2.53 0.47
C TYR A 22 -8.09 3.43 -0.76
N SER A 23 -7.06 3.49 -1.59
CA SER A 23 -7.09 4.27 -2.84
C SER A 23 -8.16 3.74 -3.80
N GLN A 24 -8.28 2.41 -3.92
CA GLN A 24 -9.29 1.77 -4.78
C GLN A 24 -10.71 2.02 -4.26
N MET A 25 -10.93 1.83 -2.96
CA MET A 25 -12.23 2.12 -2.34
C MET A 25 -12.63 3.59 -2.50
N GLN A 26 -11.67 4.52 -2.37
CA GLN A 26 -11.94 5.95 -2.56
C GLN A 26 -12.39 6.27 -3.98
N VAL A 27 -11.80 5.61 -5.00
CA VAL A 27 -12.24 5.75 -6.40
C VAL A 27 -13.64 5.17 -6.57
N GLN A 28 -13.89 3.96 -6.07
CA GLN A 28 -15.20 3.30 -6.18
C GLN A 28 -16.33 4.12 -5.53
N VAL A 29 -16.09 4.66 -4.33
CA VAL A 29 -17.07 5.51 -3.64
C VAL A 29 -17.37 6.77 -4.44
N LYS A 30 -16.37 7.39 -5.08
CA LYS A 30 -16.58 8.57 -5.94
C LYS A 30 -17.27 8.25 -7.26
N GLU A 31 -17.04 7.07 -7.83
CA GLU A 31 -17.75 6.62 -9.02
C GLU A 31 -19.23 6.37 -8.74
N GLN A 32 -19.55 5.87 -7.54
CA GLN A 32 -20.93 5.65 -7.09
C GLN A 32 -21.63 6.93 -6.64
N ASP A 33 -20.90 7.82 -5.98
CA ASP A 33 -21.38 9.11 -5.47
C ASP A 33 -20.33 10.21 -5.74
N PRO A 34 -20.47 10.98 -6.83
CA PRO A 34 -19.54 12.05 -7.18
C PRO A 34 -19.41 13.16 -6.13
N GLU A 35 -20.44 13.37 -5.30
CA GLU A 35 -20.45 14.36 -4.22
C GLU A 35 -19.79 13.82 -2.94
N SER A 36 -19.42 12.54 -2.91
CA SER A 36 -18.74 11.95 -1.77
C SER A 36 -17.38 12.59 -1.53
N ASP A 37 -17.16 12.93 -0.27
CA ASP A 37 -15.84 13.35 0.21
C ASP A 37 -14.80 12.22 0.13
N GLY A 38 -15.18 10.98 -0.19
CA GLY A 38 -14.26 9.85 -0.34
C GLY A 38 -13.62 9.41 0.98
N TRP A 39 -14.36 9.55 2.09
CA TRP A 39 -14.04 8.95 3.37
C TRP A 39 -14.48 7.49 3.39
N ILE A 40 -13.58 6.61 3.80
CA ILE A 40 -13.78 5.16 3.82
C ILE A 40 -13.77 4.71 5.28
N ILE A 41 -14.77 3.94 5.70
CA ILE A 41 -14.77 3.33 7.04
C ILE A 41 -13.51 2.47 7.22
N ARG A 42 -12.95 2.43 8.44
CA ARG A 42 -11.78 1.58 8.73
C ARG A 42 -12.08 0.13 8.35
N GLN A 43 -11.23 -0.42 7.50
CA GLN A 43 -11.29 -1.81 7.06
C GLN A 43 -10.54 -2.65 8.10
N ASN A 44 -11.14 -3.79 8.44
CA ASN A 44 -10.53 -4.73 9.39
C ASN A 44 -9.86 -5.91 8.66
N GLU A 45 -9.93 -5.95 7.33
CA GLU A 45 -9.32 -6.96 6.48
C GLU A 45 -8.80 -6.30 5.21
N VAL A 46 -7.61 -6.69 4.76
CA VAL A 46 -7.02 -6.29 3.47
C VAL A 46 -6.35 -7.52 2.90
N GLU A 47 -6.63 -7.82 1.63
CA GLU A 47 -6.05 -8.99 0.96
C GLU A 47 -4.51 -8.95 0.97
N GLY A 48 -3.90 -10.06 1.38
CA GLY A 48 -2.44 -10.20 1.47
C GLY A 48 -1.81 -9.53 2.70
N VAL A 49 -2.61 -9.10 3.69
CA VAL A 49 -2.11 -8.48 4.93
C VAL A 49 -2.71 -9.18 6.14
N ALA A 50 -1.87 -9.58 7.09
CA ALA A 50 -2.32 -10.17 8.35
C ALA A 50 -3.12 -9.15 9.18
N VAL A 51 -4.25 -9.56 9.75
CA VAL A 51 -5.19 -8.65 10.44
C VAL A 51 -4.52 -7.94 11.62
N GLU A 52 -3.65 -8.64 12.35
CA GLU A 52 -2.85 -8.14 13.46
C GLU A 52 -1.86 -7.03 13.05
N HIS A 53 -1.47 -6.96 11.78
CA HIS A 53 -0.58 -5.90 11.28
C HIS A 53 -1.34 -4.60 10.98
N LEU A 54 -2.63 -4.68 10.63
CA LEU A 54 -3.41 -3.53 10.16
C LEU A 54 -3.39 -2.33 11.12
N PRO A 55 -3.57 -2.46 12.45
CA PRO A 55 -3.50 -1.30 13.35
C PRO A 55 -2.17 -0.56 13.26
N ARG A 56 -1.04 -1.30 13.20
CA ARG A 56 0.30 -0.71 13.09
C ARG A 56 0.49 -0.06 11.73
N ILE A 57 0.05 -0.70 10.65
CA ILE A 57 0.19 -0.18 9.28
C ILE A 57 -0.61 1.12 9.12
N HIS A 58 -1.85 1.17 9.61
CA HIS A 58 -2.65 2.40 9.60
C HIS A 58 -1.91 3.55 10.31
N GLY A 59 -1.36 3.29 11.49
CA GLY A 59 -0.58 4.28 12.23
C GLY A 59 0.63 4.80 11.45
N LYS A 60 1.35 3.92 10.74
CA LYS A 60 2.49 4.30 9.89
C LYS A 60 2.08 5.15 8.70
N LEU A 61 1.03 4.75 7.98
CA LEU A 61 0.51 5.51 6.84
C LEU A 61 -0.03 6.88 7.26
N ILE A 62 -0.59 7.00 8.47
CA ILE A 62 -1.00 8.30 9.05
C ILE A 62 0.22 9.14 9.41
N ALA A 63 1.23 8.56 10.05
CA ALA A 63 2.45 9.27 10.43
C ALA A 63 3.23 9.80 9.21
N PHE A 64 3.12 9.14 8.06
CA PHE A 64 3.71 9.57 6.79
C PHE A 64 2.81 10.48 5.95
N ASP A 65 1.66 10.92 6.49
CA ASP A 65 0.67 11.73 5.77
C ASP A 65 0.20 11.10 4.45
N LEU A 66 0.18 9.76 4.36
CA LEU A 66 -0.35 8.99 3.21
C LEU A 66 -1.82 8.61 3.42
N LEU A 67 -2.21 8.43 4.68
CA LEU A 67 -3.61 8.36 5.13
C LEU A 67 -3.90 9.48 6.10
N LYS A 68 -5.13 9.97 6.10
CA LYS A 68 -5.66 10.80 7.19
C LYS A 68 -6.91 10.16 7.77
N PHE A 69 -7.24 10.52 9.01
CA PHE A 69 -8.37 9.95 9.72
C PHE A 69 -9.35 10.99 10.23
N GLN A 70 -10.60 10.56 10.42
CA GLN A 70 -11.67 11.29 11.05
C GLN A 70 -12.40 10.33 12.00
N LEU A 71 -12.81 10.85 13.16
CA LEU A 71 -13.73 10.17 14.07
C LEU A 71 -15.15 10.62 13.74
N ALA A 72 -16.05 9.68 13.50
CA ALA A 72 -17.47 10.00 13.33
C ALA A 72 -18.21 9.67 14.63
N GLY A 73 -18.52 10.70 15.43
CA GLY A 73 -19.32 10.56 16.65
C GLY A 73 -18.81 9.48 17.63
N ARG A 74 -19.68 9.08 18.58
CA ARG A 74 -19.36 8.00 19.52
C ARG A 74 -19.55 6.60 18.92
N ASP A 75 -20.43 6.47 17.92
CA ASP A 75 -20.91 5.16 17.45
C ASP A 75 -20.53 4.83 15.99
N ALA A 76 -20.02 5.78 15.20
CA ALA A 76 -19.75 5.56 13.77
C ALA A 76 -18.30 5.17 13.44
N GLY A 77 -17.43 5.08 14.45
CA GLY A 77 -16.08 4.53 14.30
C GLY A 77 -15.08 5.48 13.63
N VAL A 78 -14.05 4.89 13.02
CA VAL A 78 -12.92 5.62 12.41
C VAL A 78 -13.05 5.55 10.89
N PHE A 79 -12.89 6.69 10.24
CA PHE A 79 -12.84 6.82 8.79
C PHE A 79 -11.44 7.22 8.36
N TYR A 80 -10.99 6.68 7.23
CA TYR A 80 -9.74 7.04 6.58
C TYR A 80 -9.97 7.59 5.19
N LYS A 81 -9.01 8.39 4.72
CA LYS A 81 -8.97 8.90 3.36
C LYS A 81 -7.52 8.95 2.91
N VAL A 82 -7.24 8.49 1.68
CA VAL A 82 -5.91 8.65 1.09
C VAL A 82 -5.68 10.13 0.81
N THR A 83 -4.52 10.62 1.22
CA THR A 83 -4.14 12.01 1.00
C THR A 83 -3.71 12.24 -0.45
N ASN A 84 -3.53 13.51 -0.84
CA ASN A 84 -2.92 13.82 -2.13
C ASN A 84 -1.48 13.31 -2.23
N ALA A 85 -0.74 13.25 -1.11
CA ALA A 85 0.61 12.69 -1.08
C ALA A 85 0.58 11.17 -1.31
N GLY A 86 -0.32 10.45 -0.62
CA GLY A 86 -0.55 9.02 -0.81
C GLY A 86 -0.86 8.67 -2.27
N ASN A 87 -1.84 9.35 -2.88
CA ASN A 87 -2.23 9.13 -4.27
C ASN A 87 -1.10 9.43 -5.28
N LYS A 88 -0.22 10.40 -4.99
CA LYS A 88 0.95 10.69 -5.84
C LYS A 88 2.08 9.67 -5.65
N MET A 89 2.24 9.14 -4.43
CA MET A 89 3.32 8.21 -4.10
C MET A 89 3.01 6.78 -4.59
N LEU A 90 1.76 6.34 -4.47
CA LEU A 90 1.35 4.96 -4.75
C LEU A 90 1.76 4.46 -6.16
N PRO A 91 1.52 5.18 -7.27
CA PRO A 91 1.95 4.71 -8.59
C PRO A 91 3.48 4.55 -8.72
N ARG A 92 4.26 5.36 -7.99
CA ARG A 92 5.72 5.27 -7.98
C ARG A 92 6.19 4.03 -7.20
N LEU A 93 5.51 3.73 -6.08
CA LEU A 93 5.77 2.52 -5.29
C LEU A 93 5.44 1.27 -6.09
N GLU A 94 4.26 1.20 -6.71
CA GLU A 94 3.85 0.06 -7.54
C GLU A 94 4.82 -0.20 -8.70
N LYS A 95 5.27 0.86 -9.38
CA LYS A 95 6.28 0.75 -10.44
C LYS A 95 7.61 0.20 -9.91
N LYS A 96 8.08 0.69 -8.75
CA LYS A 96 9.34 0.24 -8.14
C LYS A 96 9.24 -1.21 -7.64
N LEU A 97 8.16 -1.57 -6.94
CA LEU A 97 7.91 -2.94 -6.48
C LEU A 97 7.83 -3.93 -7.64
N ARG A 98 7.14 -3.58 -8.73
CA ARG A 98 7.09 -4.43 -9.94
C ARG A 98 8.48 -4.63 -10.55
N LYS A 99 9.30 -3.57 -10.59
CA LYS A 99 10.68 -3.66 -11.10
C LYS A 99 11.56 -4.54 -10.20
N LEU A 100 11.42 -4.43 -8.87
CA LEU A 100 12.15 -5.26 -7.91
C LEU A 100 11.78 -6.74 -8.06
N ALA A 101 10.49 -7.06 -8.17
CA ALA A 101 10.03 -8.42 -8.41
C ALA A 101 10.59 -8.99 -9.74
N ALA A 102 10.48 -8.22 -10.84
CA ALA A 102 10.97 -8.66 -12.15
C ALA A 102 12.51 -8.79 -12.23
N GLY A 103 13.26 -8.02 -11.43
CA GLY A 103 14.72 -8.15 -11.33
C GLY A 103 15.15 -9.38 -10.52
N GLN A 104 14.42 -9.70 -9.46
CA GLN A 104 14.66 -10.91 -8.66
C GLN A 104 14.42 -12.18 -9.47
N ASP A 105 13.38 -12.21 -10.31
CA ASP A 105 13.11 -13.35 -11.19
C ASP A 105 14.22 -13.58 -12.24
N ALA A 106 14.84 -12.50 -12.75
CA ALA A 106 15.93 -12.58 -13.71
C ALA A 106 17.25 -13.05 -13.08
N ASP A 107 17.58 -12.55 -11.89
CA ASP A 107 18.77 -12.97 -11.15
C ASP A 107 18.65 -14.44 -10.71
N HIS A 108 17.48 -14.87 -10.24
CA HIS A 108 17.24 -16.25 -9.83
C HIS A 108 17.25 -17.24 -11.02
N ALA A 109 16.73 -16.84 -12.18
CA ALA A 109 16.86 -17.64 -13.40
C ALA A 109 18.33 -17.79 -13.85
N SER A 110 19.16 -16.76 -13.66
CA SER A 110 20.58 -16.80 -14.03
C SER A 110 21.44 -17.68 -13.11
N GLU A 111 21.08 -17.81 -11.82
CA GLU A 111 21.75 -18.72 -10.88
C GLU A 111 21.42 -20.18 -11.16
N ILE A 112 20.15 -20.50 -11.48
CA ILE A 112 19.73 -21.87 -11.79
C ILE A 112 20.44 -22.39 -13.05
N ASP A 113 20.54 -21.58 -14.10
CA ASP A 113 21.24 -21.96 -15.33
C ASP A 113 22.75 -22.17 -15.12
N GLN A 114 23.38 -21.43 -14.20
CA GLN A 114 24.80 -21.58 -13.88
C GLN A 114 25.11 -22.84 -13.05
N ASP A 115 24.21 -23.26 -12.16
CA ASP A 115 24.38 -24.49 -11.37
C ASP A 115 24.14 -25.75 -12.21
N TYR A 116 23.20 -25.70 -13.16
CA TYR A 116 23.03 -26.78 -14.13
C TYR A 116 24.22 -26.92 -15.09
N ALA A 117 24.83 -25.81 -15.51
CA ALA A 117 25.98 -25.83 -16.42
C ALA A 117 27.30 -26.33 -15.79
N LYS A 118 27.42 -26.31 -14.46
CA LYS A 118 28.61 -26.82 -13.74
C LYS A 118 28.52 -28.30 -13.36
N SER A 119 27.36 -28.92 -13.55
CA SER A 119 27.07 -30.31 -13.15
C SER A 119 26.99 -31.30 -14.34
N ALA A 120 27.31 -30.85 -15.56
CA ALA A 120 27.36 -31.64 -16.79
C ALA A 120 28.79 -31.74 -17.33
#